data_AF-A0A412V7H4-F1
#
_entry.id   AF-A0A412V7H4-F1
#
_cell.length_a   1.000
_cell.length_b   1.000
_cell.length_c   1.000
_cell.angle_alpha   90.00
_cell.angle_beta   90.00
_cell.angle_gamma   90.00
#
_symmetry.space_group_name_H-M   'P 1'
#
loop_
_entity.id
_entity.type
_entity.pdbx_description
1 polymer ?
#
loop_
_entity_poly.entity_id
_entity_poly.type
_entity_poly.pdbx_seq_one_letter_code
_entity_poly.pdbx_strand_id
1 'polypeptide(L)'
;FMDYLSFLTLRQESCPNYPELDGQDYIVLNSVSNVNKALYPLGNYERIHCFFDNDHAGMEALRQIRMEYGRDRYIRDASQIYSGCKDLNEYLQKQVERKRQLQSAKGVRSQSPEKKNGFRL
;
A
#
# COMPACT_ATOMS: atom_id res chain seq x y z
N PHE A 1 2.47 -10.74 6.83
CA PHE A 1 3.49 -9.95 7.58
C PHE A 1 4.14 -8.90 6.69
N MET A 2 4.67 -9.25 5.51
CA MET A 2 5.30 -8.28 4.60
C MET A 2 4.40 -7.11 4.20
N ASP A 3 3.10 -7.35 4.01
CA ASP A 3 2.14 -6.29 3.69
C ASP A 3 2.02 -5.24 4.79
N TYR A 4 2.16 -5.64 6.06
CA TYR A 4 2.14 -4.69 7.17
C TYR A 4 3.35 -3.75 7.13
N LEU A 5 4.56 -4.28 6.89
CA LEU A 5 5.76 -3.45 6.71
C LEU A 5 5.65 -2.54 5.48
N SER A 6 5.04 -3.06 4.41
CA SER A 6 4.80 -2.29 3.18
C SER A 6 3.82 -1.15 3.43
N PHE A 7 2.74 -1.41 4.18
CA PHE A 7 1.80 -0.39 4.62
C PHE A 7 2.48 0.72 5.43
N LEU A 8 3.30 0.36 6.43
CA LEU A 8 4.01 1.35 7.25
C LEU A 8 4.91 2.25 6.40
N THR A 9 5.66 1.64 5.46
CA THR A 9 6.52 2.38 4.52
C THR A 9 5.71 3.36 3.67
N LEU A 10 4.63 2.87 3.04
CA LEU A 10 3.78 3.70 2.18
C LEU A 10 3.09 4.83 2.95
N ARG A 11 2.64 4.56 4.18
CA ARG A 11 2.01 5.55 5.06
C ARG A 11 2.99 6.67 5.40
N GLN A 12 4.22 6.31 5.79
CA GLN A 12 5.24 7.29 6.15
C GLN A 12 5.64 8.18 4.95
N GLU A 13 5.74 7.59 3.75
CA GLU A 13 6.01 8.37 2.53
C GLU A 13 4.85 9.30 2.14
N SER A 14 3.60 8.87 2.36
CA SER A 14 2.41 9.61 1.95
C SER A 14 2.01 10.70 2.95
N CYS A 15 2.31 10.51 4.24
CA CYS A 15 1.91 11.39 5.33
C CYS A 15 3.11 11.83 6.17
N PRO A 16 4.09 12.57 5.60
CA PRO A 16 5.32 12.91 6.31
C PRO A 16 5.08 13.81 7.55
N ASN A 17 3.94 14.51 7.59
CA ASN A 17 3.59 15.43 8.67
C ASN A 17 2.82 14.75 9.83
N TYR A 18 2.45 13.47 9.69
CA TYR A 18 1.74 12.69 10.70
C TYR A 18 2.38 11.30 10.81
N PRO A 19 3.63 11.21 11.31
CA PRO A 19 4.37 9.96 11.38
C PRO A 19 3.85 9.01 12.46
N GLU A 20 3.00 9.49 13.38
CA GLU A 20 2.50 8.69 14.49
C GLU A 20 1.60 7.55 14.00
N LEU A 21 1.77 6.39 14.63
CA LEU A 21 1.05 5.14 14.32
C LEU A 21 0.04 4.75 15.40
N ASP A 22 -0.04 5.50 16.49
CA ASP A 22 -0.86 5.23 17.68
C ASP A 22 -2.35 5.58 17.52
N GLY A 23 -2.71 6.31 16.46
CA GLY A 23 -4.10 6.66 16.16
C GLY A 23 -4.98 5.51 15.65
N GLN A 24 -4.45 4.31 15.48
CA GLN A 24 -5.20 3.15 14.99
C GLN A 24 -4.55 1.81 15.39
N ASP A 25 -5.37 0.78 15.55
CA ASP A 25 -4.92 -0.59 15.76
C ASP A 25 -4.68 -1.34 14.44
N TYR A 26 -3.79 -2.34 14.50
CA TYR A 26 -3.43 -3.17 13.35
C TYR A 26 -3.60 -4.64 13.68
N ILE A 27 -4.37 -5.35 12.86
CA ILE A 27 -4.54 -6.81 12.98
C ILE A 27 -3.89 -7.47 11.78
N VAL A 28 -2.82 -8.23 12.03
CA VAL A 28 -2.13 -9.03 11.01
C VAL A 28 -2.60 -10.47 11.11
N LEU A 29 -3.45 -10.91 10.17
CA LEU A 29 -4.05 -12.25 10.20
C LEU A 29 -3.05 -13.38 9.95
N ASN A 30 -1.89 -13.08 9.36
CA ASN A 30 -0.90 -14.02 8.80
C ASN A 30 -1.41 -14.90 7.64
N SER A 31 -2.72 -15.16 7.58
CA SER A 31 -3.43 -15.78 6.46
C SER A 31 -4.91 -15.42 6.55
N VAL A 32 -5.58 -15.30 5.41
CA VAL A 32 -7.03 -15.10 5.33
C VAL A 32 -7.84 -16.25 5.92
N SER A 33 -7.24 -17.44 6.08
CA SER A 33 -7.88 -18.54 6.81
C SER A 33 -8.13 -18.23 8.29
N ASN A 34 -7.46 -17.22 8.85
CA ASN A 34 -7.64 -16.78 10.23
C ASN A 34 -8.72 -15.68 10.40
N VAL A 35 -9.48 -15.31 9.35
CA VAL A 35 -10.53 -14.27 9.44
C VAL A 35 -11.51 -14.52 10.58
N ASN A 36 -11.97 -15.77 10.76
CA ASN A 36 -12.89 -16.12 11.85
C ASN A 36 -12.37 -15.77 13.24
N LYS A 37 -11.05 -15.86 13.47
CA LYS A 37 -10.43 -15.48 14.74
C LYS A 37 -10.41 -13.97 14.95
N ALA A 38 -10.46 -13.20 13.86
CA ALA A 38 -10.43 -11.75 13.89
C ALA A 38 -11.83 -11.12 13.93
N LEU A 39 -12.91 -11.85 13.65
CA LEU A 39 -14.26 -11.29 13.70
C LEU A 39 -14.55 -10.69 15.08
N TYR A 40 -14.38 -11.47 16.14
CA TYR A 40 -14.63 -11.00 17.51
C TYR A 40 -13.90 -9.70 17.87
N PRO A 41 -12.56 -9.57 17.73
CA PRO A 41 -11.90 -8.30 18.01
C PRO A 41 -12.31 -7.17 17.05
N LEU A 42 -12.62 -7.47 15.78
CA LEU A 42 -13.10 -6.46 14.82
C LEU A 42 -14.44 -5.83 15.23
N GLY A 43 -15.25 -6.53 16.02
CA GLY A 43 -16.52 -6.04 16.56
C GLY A 43 -16.42 -4.81 17.45
N ASN A 44 -15.23 -4.34 17.84
CA ASN A 44 -15.08 -3.11 18.63
C ASN A 44 -14.75 -1.87 17.79
N TYR A 45 -14.57 -2.00 16.47
CA TYR A 45 -14.09 -0.92 15.62
C TYR A 45 -15.19 -0.38 14.70
N GLU A 46 -15.42 0.93 14.68
CA GLU A 46 -16.42 1.54 13.78
C GLU A 46 -15.99 1.55 12.30
N ARG A 47 -14.68 1.63 12.06
CA ARG A 47 -14.08 1.71 10.73
C ARG A 47 -13.05 0.61 10.58
N ILE A 48 -13.24 -0.23 9.57
CA ILE A 48 -12.38 -1.37 9.27
C ILE A 48 -11.86 -1.21 7.84
N HIS A 49 -10.55 -1.10 7.67
CA HIS A 49 -9.91 -1.05 6.36
C HIS A 49 -9.20 -2.38 6.09
N CYS A 50 -9.64 -3.10 5.06
CA CYS A 50 -9.11 -4.41 4.72
C CYS A 50 -8.05 -4.30 3.61
N PHE A 51 -6.82 -4.67 3.92
CA PHE A 51 -5.70 -4.72 2.97
C PHE A 51 -5.40 -6.20 2.64
N PHE A 52 -6.28 -6.84 1.88
CA PHE A 52 -6.10 -8.23 1.44
C PHE A 52 -5.50 -8.31 0.03
N ASP A 53 -4.89 -9.45 -0.28
CA ASP A 53 -4.40 -9.77 -1.61
C ASP A 53 -5.54 -9.65 -2.65
N ASN A 54 -5.20 -9.20 -3.86
CA ASN A 54 -6.09 -9.13 -5.02
C ASN A 54 -6.30 -10.52 -5.64
N ASP A 55 -6.68 -11.49 -4.82
CA ASP A 55 -7.01 -12.84 -5.22
C ASP A 55 -8.40 -13.26 -4.68
N HIS A 56 -8.82 -14.46 -5.06
CA HIS A 56 -10.11 -15.00 -4.62
C HIS A 56 -10.21 -15.15 -3.09
N ALA A 57 -9.12 -15.51 -2.42
CA ALA A 57 -9.14 -15.76 -0.98
C ALA A 57 -9.26 -14.43 -0.20
N GLY A 58 -8.59 -13.37 -0.66
CA GLY A 58 -8.73 -12.02 -0.14
C GLY A 58 -10.14 -11.44 -0.35
N MET A 59 -10.72 -11.64 -1.54
CA MET A 59 -12.11 -11.21 -1.82
C MET A 59 -13.11 -11.93 -0.91
N GLU A 60 -12.94 -13.23 -0.70
CA GLU A 60 -13.83 -14.02 0.16
C GLU A 60 -13.70 -13.63 1.63
N ALA A 61 -12.48 -13.33 2.10
CA ALA A 61 -12.25 -12.79 3.44
C ALA A 61 -12.98 -11.47 3.67
N LEU A 62 -12.89 -10.53 2.71
CA LEU A 62 -13.61 -9.26 2.77
C LEU A 62 -15.14 -9.49 2.80
N ARG A 63 -15.64 -10.43 2.00
CA ARG A 63 -17.07 -10.78 1.98
C ARG A 63 -17.54 -11.28 3.33
N GLN A 64 -16.77 -12.14 4.00
CA GLN A 64 -17.10 -12.63 5.35
C GLN A 64 -17.19 -11.49 6.37
N ILE A 65 -16.21 -10.58 6.40
CA ILE A 65 -16.25 -9.42 7.31
C ILE A 65 -17.45 -8.52 7.01
N ARG A 66 -17.79 -8.32 5.73
CA ARG A 66 -18.98 -7.55 5.31
C ARG A 66 -20.30 -8.21 5.68
N MET A 67 -20.40 -9.54 5.63
CA MET A 67 -21.61 -10.24 6.07
C MET A 67 -21.82 -10.07 7.57
N GLU A 68 -20.75 -10.15 8.35
CA GLU A 68 -20.83 -10.03 9.81
C GLU A 68 -21.14 -8.60 10.26
N TYR A 69 -20.50 -7.60 9.65
CA TYR A 69 -20.48 -6.23 10.19
C TYR A 69 -20.95 -5.13 9.23
N GLY A 70 -21.19 -5.43 7.95
CA GLY A 70 -21.41 -4.42 6.91
C GLY A 70 -22.69 -3.60 7.05
N ARG A 71 -23.60 -3.98 7.97
CA ARG A 71 -24.81 -3.21 8.29
C ARG A 71 -24.52 -2.04 9.25
N ASP A 72 -23.61 -2.25 10.19
CA ASP A 72 -23.41 -1.35 11.33
C ASP A 72 -22.03 -0.66 11.30
N ARG A 73 -21.11 -1.13 10.44
CA ARG A 73 -19.72 -0.65 10.40
C ARG A 73 -19.31 -0.21 9.01
N TYR A 74 -18.41 0.77 8.96
CA TYR A 74 -17.78 1.18 7.72
C TYR A 74 -16.64 0.21 7.37
N ILE A 75 -16.82 -0.56 6.30
CA ILE A 75 -15.84 -1.55 5.83
C ILE A 75 -15.31 -1.13 4.46
N ARG A 76 -14.05 -0.73 4.42
CA ARG A 76 -13.36 -0.33 3.20
C ARG A 76 -12.53 -1.46 2.64
N ASP A 77 -12.68 -1.69 1.34
CA ASP A 77 -11.74 -2.47 0.55
C ASP A 77 -10.55 -1.58 0.15
N ALA A 78 -9.39 -1.81 0.75
CA ALA A 78 -8.18 -1.06 0.42
C ALA A 78 -7.44 -1.66 -0.79
N SER A 79 -7.82 -2.85 -1.26
CA SER A 79 -7.15 -3.51 -2.39
C SER A 79 -7.25 -2.75 -3.70
N GLN A 80 -8.29 -1.91 -3.80
CA GLN A 80 -8.51 -0.95 -4.88
C GLN A 80 -7.34 0.05 -5.04
N ILE A 81 -6.62 0.39 -3.97
CA ILE A 81 -5.48 1.33 -4.02
C ILE A 81 -4.33 0.73 -4.84
N TYR A 82 -4.16 -0.58 -4.78
CA TYR A 82 -3.11 -1.33 -5.47
C TYR A 82 -3.69 -2.23 -6.56
N SER A 83 -4.74 -1.77 -7.25
CA SER A 83 -5.31 -2.47 -8.40
C SER A 83 -4.22 -2.77 -9.44
N GLY A 84 -4.17 -4.02 -9.92
CA GLY A 84 -3.13 -4.48 -10.85
C GLY A 84 -1.82 -4.93 -10.18
N CYS A 85 -1.79 -5.00 -8.86
CA CYS A 85 -0.77 -5.69 -8.07
C CYS A 85 -1.43 -6.82 -7.29
N LYS A 86 -0.73 -7.93 -7.09
CA LYS A 86 -1.21 -9.07 -6.30
C LYS A 86 -1.44 -8.66 -4.85
N ASP A 87 -0.50 -7.92 -4.28
CA ASP A 87 -0.51 -7.55 -2.87
C ASP A 87 0.11 -6.17 -2.66
N LEU A 88 0.09 -5.69 -1.41
CA LEU A 88 0.58 -4.35 -1.07
C LEU A 88 2.11 -4.27 -1.18
N ASN A 89 2.81 -5.38 -0.92
CA ASN A 89 4.26 -5.47 -1.06
C ASN A 89 4.71 -5.35 -2.53
N GLU A 90 4.02 -6.00 -3.47
CA GLU A 90 4.27 -5.84 -4.90
C GLU A 90 4.02 -4.39 -5.36
N TYR A 91 2.96 -3.77 -4.84
CA TYR A 91 2.69 -2.36 -5.12
C TYR A 91 3.83 -1.45 -4.66
N LEU A 92 4.33 -1.63 -3.42
CA LEU A 92 5.45 -0.86 -2.91
C LEU A 92 6.70 -1.04 -3.79
N GLN A 93 7.02 -2.28 -4.20
CA GLN A 93 8.15 -2.54 -5.09
C GLN A 93 8.04 -1.78 -6.42
N LYS A 94 6.86 -1.79 -7.05
CA LYS A 94 6.59 -1.02 -8.27
C LYS A 94 6.74 0.49 -8.05
N GLN A 95 6.32 1.02 -6.90
CA GLN A 95 6.52 2.44 -6.58
C GLN A 95 8.00 2.78 -6.44
N VAL A 96 8.78 1.95 -5.74
CA VAL A 96 10.23 2.13 -5.58
C VAL A 96 10.93 2.09 -6.93
N GLU A 97 10.59 1.13 -7.79
CA GLU A 97 11.17 1.03 -9.13
C GLU A 97 10.86 2.26 -9.99
N ARG A 98 9.59 2.69 -10.00
CA ARG A 98 9.17 3.91 -10.69
C ARG A 98 9.96 5.13 -10.23
N LYS A 99 10.15 5.30 -8.91
CA LYS A 99 10.95 6.38 -8.34
C LYS A 99 12.42 6.32 -8.81
N ARG A 100 13.03 5.14 -8.83
CA ARG A 100 14.40 4.94 -9.32
C ARG A 100 14.53 5.33 -10.80
N GLN A 101 13.60 4.90 -11.64
CA GLN A 101 13.60 5.24 -13.07
C GLN A 101 13.48 6.76 -13.30
N LEU A 102 12.62 7.44 -12.54
CA LEU A 102 12.47 8.90 -12.60
C LEU A 102 13.74 9.64 -12.15
N GLN A 103 14.46 9.12 -11.16
CA GLN A 103 15.74 9.70 -10.71
C GLN A 103 16.84 9.53 -11.76
N SER A 104 16.95 8.34 -12.37
CA SER A 104 17.89 8.09 -13.47
C SER A 104 17.61 8.98 -14.69
N ALA A 105 16.34 9.16 -15.06
CA ALA A 105 15.95 10.03 -16.17
C ALA A 105 16.26 11.52 -15.91
N LYS A 106 16.14 11.99 -14.66
CA LYS A 106 16.53 13.35 -14.25
C LYS A 106 18.05 13.55 -14.31
N GLY A 107 18.84 12.56 -13.90
CA GLY A 107 20.30 12.61 -13.96
C GLY A 107 20.85 12.67 -15.40
N VAL A 108 20.20 12.00 -16.34
CA VAL A 108 20.59 12.02 -17.77
C VAL A 108 20.27 13.37 -18.45
N ARG A 109 19.19 14.06 -18.08
CA ARG A 109 18.85 15.38 -18.65
C ARG A 109 19.81 16.49 -18.23
N SER A 110 20.46 16.38 -17.08
CA SER A 110 21.48 17.32 -16.60
C SER A 110 22.84 17.18 -17.30
N GLN A 111 23.06 16.16 -18.14
CA GLN A 111 24.26 16.00 -18.96
C GLN A 111 23.92 16.27 -20.44
N SER A 112 23.60 17.51 -20.77
CA SER A 112 23.62 17.98 -22.16
C SER A 112 25.06 18.41 -22.49
N PRO A 113 25.67 17.96 -23.61
CA PRO A 113 27.05 18.30 -23.91
C PRO A 113 27.16 19.79 -24.26
N GLU A 114 27.99 20.52 -23.50
CA GLU A 114 28.40 21.88 -23.86
C GLU A 114 28.98 21.87 -25.27
N LYS A 115 28.33 22.60 -26.18
CA LYS A 115 28.86 22.86 -27.52
C LYS A 115 30.19 23.60 -27.36
N LYS A 116 31.31 22.88 -27.54
CA LYS A 116 32.62 23.51 -27.78
C LYS A 116 32.56 24.26 -29.11
N ASN A 117 32.25 25.56 -29.03
CA ASN A 117 32.47 26.46 -30.16
C ASN A 117 33.98 26.60 -30.38
N GLY A 118 34.49 25.85 -31.34
CA GLY A 118 35.82 26.08 -31.89
C GLY A 118 35.85 27.45 -32.55
N PHE A 119 36.62 28.38 -31.98
CA PHE A 119 37.04 29.56 -32.70
C PHE A 119 38.35 29.23 -33.43
N ARG A 120 38.26 29.31 -34.76
CA ARG A 120 39.40 29.37 -35.67
C ARG A 120 39.50 30.83 -36.10
N LEU A 121 40.64 31.46 -35.80
CA LEU A 121 41.41 32.40 -36.63
C LEU A 121 42.63 32.86 -35.82
#